data_AF-A0A7S0GLH2-F1
#
_entry.id   AF-A0A7S0GLH2-F1
#
_cell.length_a   1.000
_cell.length_b   1.000
_cell.length_c   1.000
_cell.angle_alpha   90.00
_cell.angle_beta   90.00
_cell.angle_gamma   90.00
#
_symmetry.space_group_name_H-M   'P 1'
#
loop_
_entity.id
_entity.type
_entity.pdbx_description
1 polymer ?
#
loop_
_entity_poly.entity_id
_entity_poly.type
_entity_poly.pdbx_seq_one_letter_code
_entity_poly.pdbx_strand_id
1 'polypeptide(L)'
;AEPQRVLSPWFMRLFESSSSIKLIKFFVVTICFIVATYHIVRWCDFEHDEEYSMSDFILYDFNLVTLDIVSFFVVGRLFERNGVDVVHPFLFPMAMGCLFPSVSAELWFMQHSFSMYEVMCRWPWELFVFVFLAVFLGGALAVSHLKYAYKLRILPSRLVEACLLSSMLILPYASNPNFHFHHWYASWMLGMHSNLPSWWSKATLAFLWGQYMNGIAVWGRDPILTCAYSFQISTNLQCPYMQCYTIPSNSTDDAIDDDTPYNYADFVAPSWHNCSAEGNYIP
;
A
#
# COMPACT_ATOMS: atom_id res chain seq x y z
N ALA A 1 -41.60 -3.92 27.10
CA ALA A 1 -40.14 -3.81 27.34
C ALA A 1 -39.52 -3.23 26.09
N GLU A 2 -39.10 -1.97 26.16
CA GLU A 2 -38.56 -1.23 25.04
C GLU A 2 -37.09 -1.64 24.87
N PRO A 3 -36.64 -2.08 23.69
CA PRO A 3 -35.24 -2.40 23.48
C PRO A 3 -34.47 -1.09 23.49
N GLN A 4 -33.85 -0.73 24.62
CA GLN A 4 -32.81 0.29 24.64
C GLN A 4 -31.72 -0.18 23.69
N ARG A 5 -31.71 0.40 22.48
CA ARG A 5 -30.57 0.36 21.57
C ARG A 5 -29.46 1.15 22.26
N VAL A 6 -28.75 0.47 23.14
CA VAL A 6 -27.47 0.93 23.66
C VAL A 6 -26.56 1.00 22.44
N LEU A 7 -26.47 2.17 21.80
CA LEU A 7 -25.34 2.49 20.97
C LEU A 7 -24.11 2.12 21.78
N SER A 8 -23.34 1.19 21.23
CA SER A 8 -22.26 0.57 21.95
C SER A 8 -21.36 1.66 22.59
N PRO A 9 -20.95 1.51 23.86
CA PRO A 9 -20.14 2.50 24.58
C PRO A 9 -18.87 2.97 23.84
N TRP A 10 -18.38 2.20 22.87
CA TRP A 10 -17.25 2.59 22.02
C TRP A 10 -17.58 3.75 21.06
N PHE A 11 -18.80 3.83 20.53
CA PHE A 11 -19.16 4.87 19.55
C PHE A 11 -19.26 6.25 20.20
N MET A 12 -19.80 6.31 21.43
CA MET A 12 -19.88 7.55 22.21
C MET A 12 -18.48 8.09 22.59
N ARG A 13 -17.50 7.22 22.84
CA ARG A 13 -16.11 7.61 23.14
C ARG A 13 -15.37 8.27 21.97
N LEU A 14 -15.79 8.01 20.73
CA LEU A 14 -15.21 8.66 19.55
C LEU A 14 -15.48 10.17 19.53
N PHE A 15 -16.57 10.62 20.16
CA PHE A 15 -16.99 12.03 20.20
C PHE A 15 -16.60 12.74 21.50
N GLU A 16 -15.88 12.08 22.42
CA GLU A 16 -15.27 12.76 23.55
C GLU A 16 -14.21 13.75 23.03
N SER A 17 -14.15 14.95 23.63
CA SER A 17 -13.23 16.02 23.20
C SER A 17 -11.77 15.55 23.09
N SER A 18 -11.36 14.60 23.93
CA SER A 18 -10.04 13.97 23.92
C SER A 18 -9.76 13.17 22.63
N SER A 19 -10.75 12.41 22.14
CA SER A 19 -10.61 11.59 20.92
C SER A 19 -10.48 12.45 19.67
N SER A 20 -11.27 13.52 19.56
CA SER A 20 -11.19 14.47 18.45
C SER A 20 -9.83 15.16 18.38
N ILE A 21 -9.27 15.56 19.55
CA ILE A 21 -7.92 16.15 19.61
C ILE A 21 -6.87 15.15 19.12
N LYS A 22 -6.98 13.87 19.51
CA LYS A 22 -6.05 12.82 19.04
C LYS A 22 -6.15 12.60 17.53
N LEU A 23 -7.36 12.62 16.97
CA LEU A 23 -7.56 12.50 15.53
C LEU A 23 -6.94 13.69 14.78
N ILE A 24 -7.18 14.92 15.25
CA ILE A 24 -6.58 16.13 14.65
C ILE A 24 -5.05 16.06 14.70
N LYS A 25 -4.47 15.68 15.84
CA LYS A 25 -3.02 15.49 15.96
C LYS A 25 -2.50 14.44 14.98
N PHE A 26 -3.14 13.27 14.92
CA PHE A 26 -2.74 12.20 14.01
C PHE A 26 -2.86 12.61 12.54
N PHE A 27 -3.91 13.35 12.19
CA PHE A 27 -4.12 13.92 10.87
C PHE A 27 -3.02 14.90 10.49
N VAL A 28 -2.79 15.93 11.32
CA VAL A 28 -1.75 16.95 11.06
C VAL A 28 -0.38 16.31 10.94
N VAL A 29 -0.03 15.40 11.86
CA VAL A 29 1.23 14.65 11.81
C VAL A 29 1.34 13.86 10.51
N THR A 30 0.32 13.12 10.11
CA THR A 30 0.31 12.36 8.85
C THR A 30 0.57 13.27 7.65
N ILE A 31 -0.17 14.38 7.52
CA ILE A 31 0.01 15.30 6.39
C ILE A 31 1.41 15.91 6.40
N CYS A 32 1.93 16.31 7.55
CA CYS A 32 3.31 16.80 7.66
C CYS A 32 4.34 15.75 7.20
N PHE A 33 4.15 14.48 7.55
CA PHE A 33 5.04 13.39 7.13
C PHE A 33 4.93 13.09 5.64
N ILE A 34 3.74 13.12 5.04
CA ILE A 34 3.58 12.97 3.58
C ILE A 34 4.31 14.10 2.86
N VAL A 35 4.07 15.36 3.25
CA VAL A 35 4.72 16.53 2.65
C VAL A 35 6.25 16.49 2.83
N ALA A 36 6.73 16.16 4.03
CA ALA A 36 8.16 16.03 4.27
C ALA A 36 8.78 14.91 3.42
N THR A 37 8.14 13.74 3.35
CA THR A 37 8.62 12.60 2.57
C THR A 37 8.67 12.93 1.08
N TYR A 38 7.64 13.58 0.54
CA TYR A 38 7.60 14.02 -0.86
C TYR A 38 8.80 14.89 -1.23
N HIS A 39 9.12 15.86 -0.37
CA HIS A 39 10.25 16.76 -0.61
C HIS A 39 11.60 16.08 -0.38
N ILE A 40 11.73 15.21 0.62
CA ILE A 40 12.97 14.49 0.90
C ILE A 40 13.30 13.53 -0.25
N VAL A 41 12.31 12.75 -0.73
CA VAL A 41 12.50 11.82 -1.85
C VAL A 41 13.00 12.53 -3.09
N ARG A 42 12.37 13.65 -3.47
CA ARG A 42 12.77 14.47 -4.62
C ARG A 42 14.11 15.18 -4.42
N TRP A 43 14.42 15.60 -3.19
CA TRP A 43 15.70 16.24 -2.88
C TRP A 43 16.87 15.25 -2.94
N CYS A 44 16.65 14.02 -2.49
CA CYS A 44 17.64 12.94 -2.54
C CYS A 44 17.70 12.23 -3.90
N ASP A 45 16.82 12.58 -4.83
CA ASP A 45 16.67 11.91 -6.13
C ASP A 45 16.42 10.40 -6.02
N PHE A 46 15.62 9.99 -5.02
CA PHE A 46 15.18 8.60 -4.91
C PHE A 46 14.09 8.29 -5.94
N GLU A 47 13.92 7.03 -6.30
CA GLU A 47 12.86 6.58 -7.22
C GLU A 47 11.48 7.16 -6.86
N HIS A 48 10.85 7.88 -7.81
CA HIS A 48 9.54 8.51 -7.65
C HIS A 48 8.85 8.76 -9.00
N ASP A 49 7.54 9.05 -8.94
CA ASP A 49 6.79 9.58 -10.08
C ASP A 49 7.13 11.07 -10.27
N GLU A 50 7.84 11.38 -11.37
CA GLU A 50 8.23 12.74 -11.74
C GLU A 50 7.04 13.64 -12.08
N GLU A 51 5.93 13.05 -12.57
CA GLU A 51 4.72 13.78 -12.96
C GLU A 51 3.82 14.06 -11.75
N TYR A 52 3.89 13.23 -10.71
CA TYR A 52 3.10 13.43 -9.51
C TYR A 52 3.52 14.70 -8.75
N SER A 53 2.58 15.63 -8.60
CA SER A 53 2.80 16.89 -7.87
C SER A 53 1.97 16.99 -6.59
N MET A 54 2.37 17.90 -5.69
CA MET A 54 1.56 18.26 -4.51
C MET A 54 0.18 18.84 -4.89
N SER A 55 0.03 19.39 -6.09
CA SER A 55 -1.28 19.83 -6.58
C SER A 55 -2.19 18.63 -6.85
N ASP A 56 -1.64 17.56 -7.43
CA ASP A 56 -2.37 16.32 -7.72
C ASP A 56 -2.78 15.62 -6.41
N PHE A 57 -1.89 15.61 -5.42
CA PHE A 57 -2.23 15.14 -4.07
C PHE A 57 -3.46 15.87 -3.51
N ILE A 58 -3.47 17.21 -3.56
CA ILE A 58 -4.58 18.01 -3.01
C ILE A 58 -5.87 17.79 -3.80
N LEU A 59 -5.78 17.75 -5.13
CA LEU A 59 -6.94 17.71 -6.01
C LEU A 59 -7.59 16.32 -6.07
N TYR A 60 -6.78 15.26 -6.15
CA TYR A 60 -7.26 13.90 -6.44
C TYR A 60 -7.19 12.98 -5.22
N ASP A 61 -6.14 13.06 -4.40
CA ASP A 61 -5.89 12.07 -3.35
C ASP A 61 -6.37 12.48 -1.95
N PHE A 62 -6.38 13.78 -1.65
CA PHE A 62 -6.55 14.29 -0.27
C PHE A 62 -7.81 13.78 0.43
N ASN A 63 -8.93 13.70 -0.29
CA ASN A 63 -10.19 13.20 0.26
C ASN A 63 -10.10 11.70 0.61
N LEU A 64 -9.47 10.91 -0.26
CA LEU A 64 -9.30 9.48 -0.06
C LEU A 64 -8.31 9.20 1.07
N VAL A 65 -7.18 9.92 1.09
CA VAL A 65 -6.20 9.86 2.18
C VAL A 65 -6.83 10.26 3.51
N THR A 66 -7.74 11.24 3.52
CA THR A 66 -8.50 11.61 4.72
C THR A 66 -9.35 10.44 5.22
N LEU A 67 -10.04 9.73 4.32
CA LEU A 67 -10.80 8.52 4.68
C LEU A 67 -9.89 7.41 5.19
N ASP A 68 -8.70 7.25 4.62
CA ASP A 68 -7.72 6.27 5.05
C ASP A 68 -7.16 6.60 6.44
N ILE A 69 -6.92 7.89 6.75
CA ILE A 69 -6.52 8.37 8.09
C ILE A 69 -7.62 8.05 9.10
N VAL A 70 -8.89 8.37 8.79
CA VAL A 70 -10.02 8.12 9.69
C VAL A 70 -10.18 6.61 9.93
N SER A 71 -10.14 5.82 8.86
CA SER A 71 -10.24 4.36 8.93
C SER A 71 -9.11 3.75 9.77
N PHE A 72 -7.87 4.20 9.52
CA PHE A 72 -6.70 3.75 10.28
C PHE A 72 -6.77 4.15 11.75
N PHE A 73 -7.24 5.36 12.03
CA PHE A 73 -7.42 5.85 13.40
C PHE A 73 -8.46 5.03 14.18
N VAL A 74 -9.59 4.70 13.54
CA VAL A 74 -10.68 3.94 14.15
C VAL A 74 -10.32 2.46 14.28
N VAL A 75 -9.95 1.78 13.19
CA VAL A 75 -9.64 0.34 13.21
C VAL A 75 -8.34 0.07 13.95
N GLY A 76 -7.34 0.95 13.79
CA GLY A 76 -6.09 0.96 14.57
C GLY A 76 -6.29 1.30 16.05
N ARG A 77 -7.50 1.70 16.47
CA ARG A 77 -7.87 2.01 17.86
C ARG A 77 -6.94 3.07 18.48
N LEU A 78 -6.57 4.07 17.68
CA LEU A 78 -5.69 5.16 18.13
C LEU A 78 -6.40 6.09 19.13
N PHE A 79 -7.73 6.16 19.12
CA PHE A 79 -8.51 6.91 20.11
C PHE A 79 -8.32 6.40 21.55
N GLU A 80 -8.15 5.09 21.75
CA GLU A 80 -7.93 4.48 23.07
C GLU A 80 -6.49 4.62 23.56
N ARG A 81 -5.58 5.07 22.69
CA ARG A 81 -4.14 5.07 22.96
C ARG A 81 -3.68 6.45 23.40
N ASN A 82 -2.69 6.46 24.30
CA ASN A 82 -1.94 7.65 24.63
C ASN A 82 -0.67 7.68 23.79
N GLY A 83 -0.31 8.87 23.28
CA GLY A 83 0.99 9.13 22.69
C GLY A 83 1.17 8.81 21.21
N VAL A 84 0.19 9.15 20.37
CA VAL A 84 0.41 9.24 18.90
C VAL A 84 1.41 10.36 18.54
N ASP A 85 1.59 11.31 19.45
CA ASP A 85 2.48 12.47 19.37
C ASP A 85 3.82 12.28 20.11
N VAL A 86 4.10 11.08 20.61
CA VAL A 86 5.34 10.80 21.35
C VAL A 86 6.44 10.31 20.40
N VAL A 87 7.62 10.92 20.51
CA VAL A 87 8.80 10.63 19.68
C VAL A 87 9.09 9.13 19.62
N HIS A 88 9.12 8.45 20.78
CA HIS A 88 9.22 7.01 20.88
C HIS A 88 8.06 6.49 21.74
N PRO A 89 7.25 5.51 21.29
CA PRO A 89 7.52 4.57 20.21
C PRO A 89 6.78 4.86 18.89
N PHE A 90 6.31 6.10 18.64
CA PHE A 90 5.42 6.38 17.50
C PHE A 90 6.11 7.17 16.38
N LEU A 91 6.53 8.42 16.63
CA LEU A 91 7.03 9.27 15.53
C LEU A 91 8.32 8.75 14.89
N PHE A 92 9.22 8.17 15.67
CA PHE A 92 10.49 7.63 15.15
C PHE A 92 10.28 6.41 14.23
N PRO A 93 9.58 5.33 14.63
CA PRO A 93 9.31 4.22 13.72
C PRO A 93 8.49 4.64 12.50
N MET A 94 7.58 5.62 12.65
CA MET A 94 6.82 6.17 11.53
C MET A 94 7.73 6.91 10.53
N ALA A 95 8.66 7.74 11.01
CA ALA A 95 9.67 8.38 10.16
C ALA A 95 10.54 7.36 9.43
N MET A 96 10.95 6.29 10.12
CA MET A 96 11.66 5.18 9.49
C MET A 96 10.81 4.52 8.41
N GLY A 97 9.53 4.27 8.67
CA GLY A 97 8.60 3.72 7.68
C GLY A 97 8.41 4.62 6.46
N CYS A 98 8.42 5.94 6.66
CA CYS A 98 8.32 6.92 5.57
C CYS A 98 9.54 6.94 4.65
N LEU A 99 10.73 6.61 5.13
CA LEU A 99 11.96 6.70 4.33
C LEU A 99 12.49 5.34 3.88
N PHE A 100 12.20 4.28 4.65
CA PHE A 100 12.75 2.95 4.40
C PHE A 100 12.44 2.42 3.00
N PRO A 101 11.21 2.50 2.45
CA PRO A 101 10.95 2.00 1.10
C PRO A 101 11.78 2.71 0.03
N SER A 102 11.84 4.05 0.03
CA SER A 102 12.65 4.81 -0.92
C SER A 102 14.15 4.53 -0.78
N VAL A 103 14.67 4.47 0.45
CA VAL A 103 16.08 4.10 0.68
C VAL A 103 16.36 2.67 0.24
N SER A 104 15.40 1.75 0.42
CA SER A 104 15.56 0.36 0.00
C SER A 104 15.55 0.21 -1.53
N ALA A 105 14.84 1.07 -2.26
CA ALA A 105 14.85 1.07 -3.72
C ALA A 105 16.23 1.42 -4.31
N GLU A 106 17.04 2.20 -3.59
CA GLU A 106 18.42 2.55 -3.99
C GLU A 106 19.45 1.44 -3.74
N LEU A 107 19.09 0.40 -2.99
CA LEU A 107 20.00 -0.71 -2.75
C LEU A 107 20.02 -1.61 -3.98
N TRP A 108 21.15 -1.61 -4.70
CA TRP A 108 21.34 -2.32 -5.97
C TRP A 108 20.86 -3.78 -5.96
N PHE A 109 21.01 -4.49 -4.84
CA PHE A 109 20.59 -5.90 -4.73
C PHE A 109 19.09 -6.07 -4.46
N MET A 110 18.35 -5.00 -4.15
CA MET A 110 16.90 -5.00 -3.96
C MET A 110 16.12 -4.54 -5.19
N GLN A 111 16.80 -4.05 -6.24
CA GLN A 111 16.21 -3.63 -7.52
C GLN A 111 15.86 -4.85 -8.41
N HIS A 112 15.09 -5.80 -7.86
CA HIS A 112 14.66 -6.99 -8.57
C HIS A 112 13.16 -7.19 -8.45
N SER A 113 12.53 -7.60 -9.55
CA SER A 113 11.12 -7.98 -9.50
C SER A 113 10.94 -9.35 -8.84
N PHE A 114 9.77 -9.57 -8.25
CA PHE A 114 9.41 -10.84 -7.65
C PHE A 114 8.72 -11.73 -8.70
N SER A 115 9.52 -12.44 -9.49
CA SER A 115 9.05 -13.46 -10.43
C SER A 115 9.84 -14.75 -10.26
N MET A 116 9.25 -15.90 -10.62
CA MET A 116 9.97 -17.18 -10.56
C MET A 116 11.26 -17.17 -11.38
N TYR A 117 11.27 -16.46 -12.51
CA TYR A 117 12.45 -16.27 -13.35
C TYR A 117 13.53 -15.45 -12.63
N GLU A 118 13.17 -14.28 -12.11
CA GLU A 118 14.13 -13.44 -11.37
C GLU A 118 14.69 -14.18 -10.16
N VAL A 119 13.84 -14.82 -9.36
CA VAL A 119 14.23 -15.59 -8.18
C VAL A 119 15.22 -16.70 -8.53
N MET A 120 14.96 -17.48 -9.58
CA MET A 120 15.79 -18.64 -9.91
C MET A 120 17.07 -18.28 -10.68
N CYS A 121 17.02 -17.22 -11.50
CA CYS A 121 18.05 -16.97 -12.51
C CYS A 121 18.88 -15.70 -12.27
N ARG A 122 18.33 -14.70 -11.56
CA ARG A 122 18.94 -13.36 -11.52
C ARG A 122 19.13 -12.79 -10.12
N TRP A 123 18.41 -13.28 -9.12
CA TRP A 123 18.54 -12.80 -7.76
C TRP A 123 19.97 -12.99 -7.22
N PRO A 124 20.62 -11.92 -6.76
CA PRO A 124 21.92 -12.01 -6.12
C PRO A 124 21.78 -12.68 -4.74
N TRP A 125 22.84 -13.32 -4.24
CA TRP A 125 22.80 -14.02 -2.96
C TRP A 125 22.50 -13.07 -1.78
N GLU A 126 22.90 -11.80 -1.90
CA GLU A 126 22.61 -10.72 -0.96
C GLU A 126 21.10 -10.54 -0.76
N LEU A 127 20.33 -10.60 -1.86
CA LEU A 127 18.87 -10.50 -1.82
C LEU A 127 18.25 -11.70 -1.09
N PHE A 128 18.77 -12.92 -1.31
CA PHE A 128 18.30 -14.10 -0.58
C PHE A 128 18.51 -13.98 0.93
N VAL A 129 19.70 -13.51 1.35
CA VAL A 129 19.99 -13.28 2.78
C VAL A 129 19.05 -12.23 3.35
N PHE A 130 18.84 -11.12 2.63
CA PHE A 130 17.93 -10.07 3.04
C PHE A 130 16.48 -10.59 3.19
N VAL A 131 15.95 -11.27 2.17
CA VAL A 131 14.61 -11.86 2.18
C VAL A 131 14.45 -12.86 3.31
N PHE A 132 15.44 -13.73 3.55
CA PHE A 132 15.42 -14.68 4.66
C PHE A 132 15.30 -13.96 6.01
N LEU A 133 16.12 -12.93 6.24
CA LEU A 133 16.06 -12.13 7.48
C LEU A 133 14.72 -11.39 7.61
N ALA A 134 14.22 -10.79 6.53
CA ALA A 134 12.94 -10.09 6.51
C ALA A 134 11.77 -11.05 6.82
N VAL A 135 11.74 -12.23 6.21
CA VAL A 135 10.73 -13.27 6.46
C VAL A 135 10.83 -13.78 7.90
N PHE A 136 12.04 -14.01 8.41
CA PHE A 136 12.23 -14.44 9.80
C PHE A 136 11.72 -13.39 10.80
N LEU A 137 12.09 -12.12 10.62
CA LEU A 137 11.66 -11.02 11.48
C LEU A 137 10.14 -10.78 11.38
N GLY A 138 9.59 -10.77 10.16
CA GLY A 138 8.17 -10.66 9.91
C GLY A 138 7.37 -11.81 10.54
N GLY A 139 7.87 -13.04 10.39
CA GLY A 139 7.30 -14.24 11.02
C GLY A 139 7.33 -14.16 12.55
N ALA A 140 8.45 -13.74 13.13
CA ALA A 140 8.57 -13.54 14.57
C ALA A 140 7.59 -12.48 15.11
N LEU A 141 7.41 -11.37 14.39
CA LEU A 141 6.43 -10.33 14.72
C LEU A 141 4.99 -10.86 14.61
N ALA A 142 4.66 -11.62 13.55
CA ALA A 142 3.34 -12.21 13.36
C ALA A 142 3.02 -13.21 14.49
N VAL A 143 3.93 -14.13 14.78
CA VAL A 143 3.78 -15.09 15.90
C VAL A 143 3.63 -14.36 17.24
N SER A 144 4.39 -13.28 17.45
CA SER A 144 4.28 -12.45 18.66
C SER A 144 2.91 -11.78 18.78
N HIS A 145 2.37 -11.22 17.68
CA HIS A 145 1.01 -10.68 17.64
C HIS A 145 -0.03 -11.74 17.95
N LEU A 146 0.05 -12.92 17.31
CA LEU A 146 -0.90 -14.02 17.53
C LEU A 146 -0.87 -14.51 18.98
N LYS A 147 0.31 -14.77 19.52
CA LYS A 147 0.49 -15.24 20.91
C LYS A 147 -0.04 -14.22 21.92
N TYR A 148 0.20 -12.93 21.68
CA TYR A 148 -0.24 -11.87 22.59
C TYR A 148 -1.76 -11.62 22.47
N ALA A 149 -2.33 -11.63 21.26
CA ALA A 149 -3.77 -11.54 21.03
C ALA A 149 -4.53 -12.74 21.63
N TYR A 150 -3.94 -13.95 21.57
CA TYR A 150 -4.46 -15.14 22.22
C TYR A 150 -4.50 -14.99 23.75
N LYS A 151 -3.39 -14.52 24.36
CA LYS A 151 -3.33 -14.25 25.81
C LYS A 151 -4.40 -13.24 26.26
N LEU A 152 -4.67 -12.22 25.44
CA LEU A 152 -5.71 -11.22 25.69
C LEU A 152 -7.13 -11.70 25.35
N ARG A 153 -7.30 -12.92 24.81
CA ARG A 153 -8.59 -13.48 24.36
C ARG A 153 -9.32 -12.64 23.29
N ILE A 154 -8.57 -11.84 22.51
CA ILE A 154 -9.12 -11.02 21.42
C ILE A 154 -8.85 -11.62 20.04
N LEU A 155 -8.07 -12.70 19.94
CA LEU A 155 -7.64 -13.29 18.67
C LEU A 155 -8.79 -13.57 17.69
N PRO A 156 -9.92 -14.20 18.07
CA PRO A 156 -11.00 -14.49 17.12
C PRO A 156 -11.58 -13.23 16.48
N SER A 157 -11.82 -12.18 17.28
CA SER A 157 -12.28 -10.89 16.77
C SER A 157 -11.28 -10.27 15.80
N ARG A 158 -9.97 -10.39 16.07
CA ARG A 158 -8.92 -9.88 15.17
C ARG A 158 -8.84 -10.65 13.86
N LEU A 159 -9.00 -11.97 13.90
CA LEU A 159 -9.02 -12.80 12.70
C LEU A 159 -10.23 -12.45 11.82
N VAL A 160 -11.41 -12.24 12.42
CA VAL A 160 -12.61 -11.82 11.67
C VAL A 160 -12.40 -10.45 11.02
N GLU A 161 -11.91 -9.46 11.76
CA GLU A 161 -11.61 -8.12 11.20
C GLU A 161 -10.60 -8.21 10.05
N ALA A 162 -9.50 -8.95 10.25
CA ALA A 162 -8.46 -9.11 9.23
C ALA A 162 -8.97 -9.85 7.98
N CYS A 163 -9.79 -10.90 8.14
CA CYS A 163 -10.37 -11.62 7.02
C CYS A 163 -11.35 -10.74 6.22
N LEU A 164 -12.22 -9.99 6.91
CA LEU A 164 -13.15 -9.08 6.25
C LEU A 164 -12.39 -8.01 5.47
N LEU A 165 -11.39 -7.38 6.07
CA LEU A 165 -10.60 -6.35 5.40
C LEU A 165 -9.80 -6.93 4.22
N SER A 166 -9.15 -8.08 4.41
CA SER A 166 -8.42 -8.77 3.33
C SER A 166 -9.34 -9.14 2.18
N SER A 167 -10.58 -9.56 2.46
CA SER A 167 -11.55 -9.88 1.41
C SER A 167 -11.92 -8.66 0.57
N MET A 168 -12.00 -7.46 1.16
CA MET A 168 -12.27 -6.23 0.41
C MET A 168 -11.14 -5.87 -0.57
N LEU A 169 -9.91 -6.31 -0.27
CA LEU A 169 -8.71 -6.04 -1.09
C LEU A 169 -8.46 -7.15 -2.12
N ILE A 170 -8.64 -8.41 -1.72
CA ILE A 170 -8.33 -9.59 -2.54
C ILE A 170 -9.46 -9.92 -3.51
N LEU A 171 -10.73 -9.77 -3.11
CA LEU A 171 -11.85 -10.16 -3.99
C LEU A 171 -11.85 -9.40 -5.32
N PRO A 172 -11.56 -8.09 -5.36
CA PRO A 172 -11.41 -7.40 -6.63
C PRO A 172 -10.24 -7.93 -7.46
N TYR A 173 -9.05 -8.08 -6.86
CA TYR A 173 -7.88 -8.68 -7.53
C TYR A 173 -8.22 -10.05 -8.16
N ALA A 174 -8.94 -10.89 -7.42
CA ALA A 174 -9.36 -12.20 -7.89
C ALA A 174 -10.47 -12.14 -8.95
N SER A 175 -11.25 -11.07 -9.02
CA SER A 175 -12.36 -10.92 -9.97
C SER A 175 -11.95 -10.27 -11.29
N ASN A 176 -10.88 -9.46 -11.29
CA ASN A 176 -10.36 -8.83 -12.50
C ASN A 176 -8.82 -8.71 -12.45
N PRO A 177 -8.11 -9.29 -13.43
CA PRO A 177 -6.63 -9.25 -13.48
C PRO A 177 -6.05 -7.84 -13.63
N ASN A 178 -6.86 -6.85 -13.99
CA ASN A 178 -6.46 -5.45 -14.09
C ASN A 178 -6.43 -4.74 -12.73
N PHE A 179 -6.88 -5.37 -11.64
CA PHE A 179 -6.63 -4.84 -10.31
C PHE A 179 -5.26 -5.34 -9.84
N HIS A 180 -4.48 -4.46 -9.22
CA HIS A 180 -3.22 -4.81 -8.58
C HIS A 180 -3.24 -4.36 -7.12
N PHE A 181 -2.73 -5.22 -6.24
CA PHE A 181 -2.64 -4.91 -4.82
C PHE A 181 -1.31 -4.24 -4.51
N HIS A 182 -1.32 -2.91 -4.39
CA HIS A 182 -0.13 -2.17 -4.03
C HIS A 182 0.33 -2.47 -2.59
N HIS A 183 1.62 -2.72 -2.45
CA HIS A 183 2.21 -3.15 -1.18
C HIS A 183 2.06 -2.11 -0.05
N TRP A 184 1.94 -0.80 -0.35
CA TRP A 184 1.65 0.20 0.68
C TRP A 184 0.25 0.05 1.31
N TYR A 185 -0.73 -0.52 0.60
CA TYR A 185 -2.02 -0.92 1.20
C TYR A 185 -1.92 -2.16 2.07
N ALA A 186 -0.97 -3.06 1.78
CA ALA A 186 -0.63 -4.14 2.71
C ALA A 186 -0.17 -3.54 4.05
N SER A 187 0.69 -2.53 4.01
CA SER A 187 1.17 -1.83 5.20
C SER A 187 0.05 -1.09 5.92
N TRP A 188 -0.85 -0.42 5.18
CA TRP A 188 -2.06 0.17 5.74
C TRP A 188 -2.92 -0.86 6.50
N MET A 189 -3.24 -1.99 5.86
CA MET A 189 -4.03 -3.08 6.45
C MET A 189 -3.34 -3.69 7.69
N LEU A 190 -2.08 -4.10 7.55
CA LEU A 190 -1.31 -4.73 8.62
C LEU A 190 -1.07 -3.77 9.79
N GLY A 191 -0.90 -2.47 9.51
CA GLY A 191 -0.73 -1.43 10.50
C GLY A 191 -1.95 -1.31 11.41
N MET A 192 -3.17 -1.32 10.86
CA MET A 192 -4.41 -1.26 11.64
C MET A 192 -4.57 -2.45 12.60
N HIS A 193 -4.02 -3.62 12.25
CA HIS A 193 -4.05 -4.82 13.09
C HIS A 193 -2.86 -4.92 14.06
N SER A 194 -1.82 -4.12 13.88
CA SER A 194 -0.67 -4.02 14.79
C SER A 194 -0.97 -3.14 16.01
N ASN A 195 -2.17 -3.32 16.60
CA ASN A 195 -2.69 -2.44 17.65
C ASN A 195 -2.80 -3.12 19.03
N LEU A 196 -1.81 -3.94 19.39
CA LEU A 196 -1.70 -4.48 20.76
C LEU A 196 -1.10 -3.46 21.74
N PRO A 197 -1.41 -3.55 23.06
CA PRO A 197 -0.93 -2.62 24.08
C PRO A 197 0.54 -2.89 24.48
N SER A 198 1.41 -3.15 23.50
CA SER A 198 2.86 -3.36 23.68
C SER A 198 3.65 -2.32 22.87
N TRP A 199 4.85 -1.97 23.31
CA TRP A 199 5.67 -0.96 22.63
C TRP A 199 6.06 -1.41 21.21
N TRP A 200 6.37 -2.69 21.02
CA TRP A 200 6.78 -3.24 19.72
C TRP A 200 5.62 -3.26 18.73
N SER A 201 4.39 -3.57 19.17
CA SER A 201 3.21 -3.54 18.30
C SER A 201 2.89 -2.10 17.90
N LYS A 202 3.01 -1.13 18.83
CA LYS A 202 2.90 0.30 18.52
C LYS A 202 3.93 0.75 17.50
N ALA A 203 5.20 0.34 17.66
CA ALA A 203 6.26 0.65 16.71
C ALA A 203 5.98 0.01 15.33
N THR A 204 5.49 -1.23 15.27
CA THR A 204 5.09 -1.88 14.03
C THR A 204 3.94 -1.14 13.34
N LEU A 205 2.89 -0.75 14.08
CA LEU A 205 1.78 0.04 13.53
C LEU A 205 2.27 1.37 12.97
N ALA A 206 3.12 2.08 13.70
CA ALA A 206 3.66 3.36 13.29
C ALA A 206 4.56 3.22 12.05
N PHE A 207 5.43 2.21 12.01
CA PHE A 207 6.29 1.91 10.87
C PHE A 207 5.49 1.56 9.60
N LEU A 208 4.47 0.71 9.74
CA LEU A 208 3.61 0.34 8.61
C LEU A 208 2.75 1.52 8.11
N TRP A 209 2.29 2.39 9.02
CA TRP A 209 1.67 3.66 8.63
C TRP A 209 2.65 4.57 7.89
N GLY A 210 3.90 4.61 8.32
CA GLY A 210 4.99 5.30 7.62
C GLY A 210 5.17 4.82 6.18
N GLN A 211 5.21 3.49 5.98
CA GLN A 211 5.31 2.92 4.63
C GLN A 211 4.12 3.27 3.75
N TYR A 212 2.91 3.32 4.33
CA TYR A 212 1.73 3.78 3.63
C TYR A 212 1.87 5.24 3.16
N MET A 213 2.34 6.13 4.05
CA MET A 213 2.60 7.52 3.70
C MET A 213 3.71 7.69 2.65
N ASN A 214 4.72 6.82 2.65
CA ASN A 214 5.73 6.80 1.60
C ASN A 214 5.09 6.51 0.23
N GLY A 215 4.28 5.46 0.11
CA GLY A 215 3.56 5.15 -1.13
C GLY A 215 2.80 6.35 -1.70
N ILE A 216 2.03 7.04 -0.84
CA ILE A 216 1.32 8.27 -1.24
C ILE A 216 2.28 9.38 -1.69
N ALA A 217 3.35 9.63 -0.93
CA ALA A 217 4.25 10.74 -1.21
C ALA A 217 5.08 10.55 -2.49
N VAL A 218 5.30 9.29 -2.89
CA VAL A 218 6.15 8.91 -4.02
C VAL A 218 5.34 8.68 -5.30
N TRP A 219 4.19 8.00 -5.18
CA TRP A 219 3.40 7.48 -6.31
C TRP A 219 1.93 7.95 -6.31
N GLY A 220 1.56 8.80 -5.36
CA GLY A 220 0.17 9.12 -5.11
C GLY A 220 -0.58 8.02 -4.38
N ARG A 221 -1.84 8.30 -4.01
CA ARG A 221 -2.60 7.36 -3.19
C ARG A 221 -2.91 6.07 -3.93
N ASP A 222 -2.92 6.09 -5.28
CA ASP A 222 -3.43 5.07 -6.22
C ASP A 222 -4.59 4.27 -5.62
N PRO A 223 -5.85 4.50 -5.97
CA PRO A 223 -6.96 3.79 -5.33
C PRO A 223 -6.72 2.29 -5.12
N ILE A 224 -7.36 1.75 -4.09
CA ILE A 224 -7.20 0.35 -3.68
C ILE A 224 -7.42 -0.64 -4.85
N LEU A 225 -8.05 -0.19 -5.95
CA LEU A 225 -8.56 -0.94 -7.09
C LEU A 225 -8.35 -0.23 -8.45
N THR A 226 -7.21 0.36 -8.78
CA THR A 226 -7.18 1.33 -9.91
C THR A 226 -6.43 1.04 -11.17
N CYS A 227 -5.54 0.05 -11.32
CA CYS A 227 -4.90 -0.08 -12.64
C CYS A 227 -5.95 -0.23 -13.77
N ALA A 228 -7.07 -0.91 -13.48
CA ALA A 228 -8.27 -0.94 -14.33
C ALA A 228 -9.08 0.36 -14.39
N TYR A 229 -9.26 1.08 -13.27
CA TYR A 229 -10.07 2.31 -13.23
C TYR A 229 -9.32 3.52 -13.81
N SER A 230 -8.01 3.62 -13.61
CA SER A 230 -7.11 4.54 -14.28
C SER A 230 -7.07 4.23 -15.77
N PHE A 231 -6.95 2.96 -16.17
CA PHE A 231 -7.10 2.57 -17.58
C PHE A 231 -8.48 2.95 -18.12
N GLN A 232 -9.57 2.64 -17.41
CA GLN A 232 -10.94 2.96 -17.80
C GLN A 232 -11.20 4.47 -17.87
N ILE A 233 -10.61 5.27 -16.97
CA ILE A 233 -10.66 6.73 -17.01
C ILE A 233 -9.87 7.20 -18.23
N SER A 234 -8.64 6.75 -18.42
CA SER A 234 -7.78 7.19 -19.51
C SER A 234 -8.31 6.76 -20.89
N THR A 235 -8.98 5.61 -21.00
CA THR A 235 -9.69 5.20 -22.23
C THR A 235 -11.00 5.97 -22.43
N ASN A 236 -11.81 6.18 -21.38
CA ASN A 236 -13.05 6.97 -21.47
C ASN A 236 -12.80 8.48 -21.66
N LEU A 237 -11.64 8.99 -21.25
CA LEU A 237 -11.19 10.38 -21.45
C LEU A 237 -10.34 10.54 -22.73
N GLN A 238 -10.20 9.50 -23.56
CA GLN A 238 -9.45 9.53 -24.82
C GLN A 238 -8.02 10.08 -24.65
N CYS A 239 -7.29 9.64 -23.63
CA CYS A 239 -5.90 10.07 -23.44
C CYS A 239 -5.03 9.57 -24.60
N PRO A 240 -4.36 10.47 -25.37
CA PRO A 240 -3.64 10.12 -26.59
C PRO A 240 -2.31 9.36 -26.37
N TYR A 241 -1.95 9.05 -25.13
CA TYR A 241 -0.63 8.52 -24.75
C TYR A 241 -0.60 6.99 -24.52
N MET A 242 -1.73 6.28 -24.58
CA MET A 242 -1.69 4.81 -24.54
C MET A 242 -1.31 4.26 -25.93
N GLN A 243 -0.02 4.07 -26.21
CA GLN A 243 0.48 3.66 -27.53
C GLN A 243 0.73 2.14 -27.68
N CYS A 244 0.28 1.31 -26.74
CA CYS A 244 0.48 -0.15 -26.78
C CYS A 244 -0.52 -0.87 -27.70
N TYR A 245 -0.75 -0.36 -28.91
CA TYR A 245 -1.63 -0.98 -29.90
C TYR A 245 -0.81 -1.62 -31.02
N THR A 246 -0.94 -2.93 -31.18
CA THR A 246 -0.53 -3.59 -32.42
C THR A 246 -1.60 -3.36 -33.47
N ILE A 247 -1.33 -2.45 -34.41
CA ILE A 247 -2.09 -2.32 -35.65
C ILE A 247 -1.99 -3.69 -36.36
N PRO A 248 -3.10 -4.39 -36.64
CA PRO A 248 -3.06 -5.64 -37.38
C PRO A 248 -2.31 -5.39 -38.69
N SER A 249 -1.31 -6.22 -39.03
CA SER A 249 -0.46 -6.04 -40.23
C SER A 249 -1.23 -6.05 -41.57
N ASN A 250 -2.55 -6.23 -41.53
CA ASN A 250 -3.47 -6.22 -42.67
C ASN A 250 -4.41 -5.00 -42.70
N SER A 251 -4.37 -4.08 -41.74
CA SER A 251 -5.10 -2.81 -41.87
C SER A 251 -4.23 -1.81 -42.62
N THR A 252 -4.63 -1.51 -43.86
CA THR A 252 -4.13 -0.33 -44.58
C THR A 252 -4.45 0.92 -43.76
N ASP A 253 -3.46 1.80 -43.58
CA ASP A 253 -3.46 2.98 -42.68
C ASP A 253 -4.66 3.94 -42.80
N ASP A 254 -5.52 3.78 -43.81
CA ASP A 254 -6.61 4.72 -44.12
C ASP A 254 -8.00 4.32 -43.56
N ALA A 255 -8.11 3.23 -42.80
CA ALA A 255 -9.39 2.78 -42.24
C ALA A 255 -9.26 2.26 -40.80
N ILE A 256 -8.94 3.16 -39.86
CA ILE A 256 -9.24 2.92 -38.44
C ILE A 256 -10.74 3.17 -38.27
N ASP A 257 -11.53 2.13 -38.50
CA ASP A 257 -12.92 2.11 -38.07
C ASP A 257 -12.91 1.99 -36.54
N ASP A 258 -13.64 2.87 -35.84
CA ASP A 258 -13.72 2.98 -34.36
C ASP A 258 -14.16 1.65 -33.69
N ASP A 259 -14.63 0.68 -34.47
CA ASP A 259 -15.14 -0.63 -34.04
C ASP A 259 -14.12 -1.78 -34.16
N THR A 260 -12.86 -1.52 -34.56
CA THR A 260 -11.87 -2.60 -34.62
C THR A 260 -11.36 -3.00 -33.22
N PRO A 261 -11.57 -4.26 -32.78
CA PRO A 261 -11.09 -4.70 -31.47
C PRO A 261 -9.56 -4.73 -31.47
N TYR A 262 -8.97 -3.93 -30.59
CA TYR A 262 -7.53 -3.92 -30.34
C TYR A 262 -7.05 -5.32 -29.92
N ASN A 263 -6.18 -5.95 -30.70
CA ASN A 263 -5.53 -7.22 -30.37
C ASN A 263 -4.17 -6.93 -29.73
N TYR A 264 -3.97 -7.38 -28.50
CA TYR A 264 -2.67 -7.37 -27.83
C TYR A 264 -1.92 -8.66 -28.15
N ALA A 265 -0.61 -8.60 -28.39
CA ALA A 265 0.21 -9.80 -28.43
C ALA A 265 0.21 -10.46 -27.03
N ASP A 266 0.02 -11.77 -26.97
CA ASP A 266 0.06 -12.50 -25.70
C ASP A 266 1.43 -12.32 -25.03
N PHE A 267 1.41 -11.98 -23.74
CA PHE A 267 2.63 -11.94 -22.94
C PHE A 267 3.22 -13.35 -22.83
N VAL A 268 4.38 -13.58 -23.46
CA VAL A 268 5.14 -14.82 -23.30
C VAL A 268 6.04 -14.68 -22.08
N ALA A 269 5.70 -15.39 -21.01
CA ALA A 269 6.48 -15.35 -19.77
C ALA A 269 7.88 -15.98 -19.99
N PRO A 270 8.96 -15.35 -19.48
CA PRO A 270 10.30 -15.94 -19.54
C PRO A 270 10.35 -17.27 -18.78
N SER A 271 11.08 -18.26 -19.33
CA SER A 271 11.16 -19.60 -18.75
C SER A 271 12.23 -19.66 -17.66
N TRP A 272 11.80 -19.92 -16.43
CA TRP A 272 12.68 -20.07 -15.26
C TRP A 272 13.37 -21.43 -15.20
N HIS A 273 12.91 -22.43 -15.96
CA HIS A 273 13.49 -23.78 -15.97
C HIS A 273 14.87 -23.85 -16.63
N ASN A 274 15.10 -22.98 -17.61
CA ASN A 274 16.32 -22.93 -18.42
C ASN A 274 16.92 -21.52 -18.47
N CYS A 275 16.36 -20.57 -17.71
CA CYS A 275 16.72 -19.17 -17.70
C CYS A 275 16.76 -18.53 -19.10
N SER A 276 15.84 -18.92 -20.01
CA SER A 276 15.70 -18.29 -21.32
C SER A 276 14.55 -17.28 -21.34
N ALA A 277 14.87 -16.02 -21.62
CA ALA A 277 13.89 -15.03 -22.06
C ALA A 277 13.88 -15.02 -23.59
N GLU A 278 12.95 -15.73 -24.21
CA GLU A 278 12.74 -15.62 -25.66
C GLU A 278 11.98 -14.32 -25.95
N GLY A 279 12.63 -13.39 -26.65
CA GLY A 279 12.10 -12.08 -26.98
C GLY A 279 13.09 -10.98 -26.60
N ASN A 280 13.30 -10.02 -27.50
CA ASN A 280 14.13 -8.83 -27.28
C ASN A 280 13.50 -7.91 -26.23
N TYR A 281 13.34 -8.38 -24.99
CA TYR A 281 12.96 -7.54 -23.87
C TYR A 281 14.22 -6.81 -23.41
N ILE A 282 14.43 -5.63 -23.98
CA ILE A 282 15.34 -4.63 -23.40
C ILE A 282 14.53 -4.01 -22.26
N PRO A 283 14.96 -4.16 -20.99
CA PRO A 283 14.26 -3.58 -19.86
C PRO A 283 14.14 -2.06 -19.97
#